data_AF-A0A087W011-F1
#
_entry.id   AF-A0A087W011-F1
#
_cell.length_a   1.000
_cell.length_b   1.000
_cell.length_c   1.000
_cell.angle_alpha   90.00
_cell.angle_beta   90.00
_cell.angle_gamma   90.00
#
_symmetry.space_group_name_H-M   'P 1'
#
loop_
_entity.id
_entity.type
_entity.pdbx_description
1 polymer ?
#
loop_
_entity_poly.entity_id
_entity_poly.type
_entity_poly.pdbx_seq_one_letter_code
_entity_poly.pdbx_strand_id
1 'polypeptide(L)'
;MSGDLLSSEQDFTWVSFRFGVAMSRQELANLQLNQVTSELALKIRDNVNDMKWLDRHLCRLLLRGDAESSTNSAVYAVRYYNKKENFLRHFALRRSSKVEQVTMNFAITTLCHCSQRHRNRIVRYFYELPVLQSAPPTVLRLDVSLDILNFPHLWDQFLWTAGGTFLSKIEYSKKDARGGETMLLSEYDCAIFDADYWASDADHECLNLLGNILTSRQTFVVAGSMARISDLTSNFDCMKRMFQTLGGFRFRPFSALHTNWRIWCNRHQNNSTLNLVEIAHWACLDITLRRSRGTRTQICL
;
A
#
# COMPACT_ATOMS: atom_id res chain seq x y z
N MET A 1 29.34 -21.51 55.87
CA MET A 1 30.13 -20.86 54.80
C MET A 1 29.18 -19.94 54.07
N SER A 2 29.28 -18.66 54.37
CA SER A 2 28.51 -17.57 53.79
C SER A 2 29.17 -17.16 52.48
N GLY A 3 28.39 -16.97 51.43
CA GLY A 3 28.86 -16.48 50.13
C GLY A 3 27.75 -15.68 49.47
N ASP A 4 27.93 -14.37 49.50
CA ASP A 4 27.04 -13.35 48.94
C ASP A 4 26.87 -13.49 47.42
N LEU A 5 25.62 -13.39 46.96
CA LEU A 5 25.26 -13.19 45.55
C LEU A 5 24.61 -11.80 45.44
N LEU A 6 25.44 -10.78 45.21
CA LEU A 6 25.01 -9.46 44.78
C LEU A 6 25.35 -9.24 43.31
N SER A 7 24.29 -8.93 42.57
CA SER A 7 24.18 -8.03 41.41
C SER A 7 25.39 -7.85 40.48
N SER A 8 25.24 -8.30 39.24
CA SER A 8 25.60 -7.44 38.11
C SER A 8 24.48 -7.51 37.07
N GLU A 9 23.78 -6.39 36.91
CA GLU A 9 23.00 -6.11 35.71
C GLU A 9 23.97 -6.08 34.54
N GLN A 10 23.93 -7.12 33.70
CA GLN A 10 24.55 -7.08 32.39
C GLN A 10 23.52 -6.54 31.40
N ASP A 11 23.80 -5.34 30.92
CA ASP A 11 23.15 -4.71 29.77
C ASP A 11 23.16 -5.65 28.56
N PHE A 12 22.00 -6.19 28.22
CA PHE A 12 21.80 -6.88 26.95
C PHE A 12 21.66 -5.86 25.82
N THR A 13 22.76 -5.58 25.12
CA THR A 13 22.74 -4.96 23.79
C THR A 13 22.08 -5.90 22.79
N TRP A 14 20.91 -5.51 22.27
CA TRP A 14 20.28 -6.14 21.12
C TRP A 14 21.11 -5.89 19.85
N VAL A 15 21.83 -6.91 19.41
CA VAL A 15 22.56 -6.94 18.14
C VAL A 15 21.58 -7.26 17.01
N SER A 16 21.18 -6.25 16.23
CA SER A 16 20.53 -6.46 14.94
C SER A 16 21.62 -6.58 13.86
N PHE A 17 22.00 -7.81 13.52
CA PHE A 17 22.88 -8.14 12.41
C PHE A 17 22.27 -7.67 11.08
N ARG A 18 22.77 -6.55 10.54
CA ARG A 18 22.70 -6.24 9.10
C ARG A 18 23.88 -5.45 8.54
N PHE A 19 24.91 -5.21 9.36
CA PHE A 19 26.13 -4.53 8.95
C PHE A 19 27.29 -5.37 9.48
N GLY A 20 27.97 -6.11 8.60
CA GLY A 20 29.12 -6.95 8.96
C GLY A 20 30.36 -6.12 9.31
N VAL A 21 30.24 -5.17 10.25
CA VAL A 21 31.37 -4.41 10.79
C VAL A 21 31.16 -4.28 12.29
N ALA A 22 31.99 -4.97 13.07
CA ALA A 22 32.12 -4.72 14.50
C ALA A 22 33.00 -3.47 14.65
N MET A 23 32.44 -2.38 15.18
CA MET A 23 33.21 -1.17 15.51
C MET A 23 33.16 -0.91 17.01
N SER A 24 34.29 -0.49 17.56
CA SER A 24 34.41 -0.04 18.95
C SER A 24 33.75 1.32 19.15
N ARG A 25 33.37 1.64 20.41
CA ARG A 25 32.83 2.97 20.78
C ARG A 25 33.79 4.13 20.46
N GLN A 26 35.10 3.88 20.39
CA GLN A 26 36.11 4.89 20.08
C GLN A 26 36.26 5.15 18.57
N GLU A 27 36.09 4.15 17.71
CA GLU A 27 36.09 4.32 16.24
C GLU A 27 34.86 5.12 15.76
N LEU A 28 33.75 5.03 16.50
CA LEU A 28 32.52 5.78 16.26
C LEU A 28 32.67 7.29 16.51
N ALA A 29 33.65 7.70 17.32
CA ALA A 29 33.91 9.11 17.63
C ALA A 29 34.86 9.80 16.63
N ASN A 30 35.68 9.02 15.89
CA ASN A 30 36.71 9.53 14.98
C ASN A 30 36.38 9.35 13.48
N LEU A 31 35.30 8.64 13.15
CA LEU A 31 34.71 8.70 11.81
C LEU A 31 34.28 10.14 11.54
N GLN A 32 34.90 10.80 10.56
CA GLN A 32 34.60 12.18 10.18
C GLN A 32 33.08 12.37 10.10
N LEU A 33 32.52 13.07 11.10
CA LEU A 33 31.09 13.24 11.28
C LEU A 33 30.43 13.73 9.97
N ASN A 34 31.16 14.55 9.21
CA ASN A 34 30.72 15.15 7.95
C ASN A 34 30.58 14.15 6.78
N GLN A 35 31.44 13.13 6.68
CA GLN A 35 31.35 12.11 5.62
C GLN A 35 30.25 11.09 5.93
N VAL A 36 30.18 10.63 7.19
CA VAL A 36 29.12 9.71 7.64
C VAL A 36 27.74 10.37 7.52
N THR A 37 27.63 11.68 7.78
CA THR A 37 26.37 12.40 7.56
C THR A 37 25.96 12.47 6.09
N SER A 38 26.92 12.56 5.16
CA SER A 38 26.63 12.63 3.73
C SER A 38 26.13 11.29 3.18
N GLU A 39 26.84 10.19 3.46
CA GLU A 39 26.43 8.85 3.01
C GLU A 39 25.09 8.42 3.61
N LEU A 40 24.87 8.71 4.89
CA LEU A 40 23.61 8.42 5.56
C LEU A 40 22.46 9.23 4.94
N ALA A 41 22.67 10.53 4.67
CA ALA A 41 21.66 11.38 4.03
C ALA A 41 21.32 10.90 2.61
N LEU A 42 22.32 10.51 1.82
CA LEU A 42 22.11 9.92 0.49
C LEU A 42 21.28 8.64 0.59
N LYS A 43 21.65 7.73 1.50
CA LYS A 43 20.91 6.48 1.71
C LYS A 43 19.48 6.71 2.17
N ILE A 44 19.23 7.68 3.06
CA ILE A 44 17.86 8.02 3.51
C ILE A 44 17.05 8.53 2.32
N ARG A 45 17.63 9.43 1.52
CA ARG A 45 16.97 9.97 0.32
C ARG A 45 16.64 8.87 -0.68
N ASP A 46 17.58 7.97 -0.95
CA ASP A 46 17.36 6.86 -1.88
C ASP A 46 16.24 5.93 -1.37
N ASN A 47 16.23 5.61 -0.07
CA ASN A 47 15.13 4.84 0.54
C ASN A 47 13.77 5.55 0.42
N VAL A 48 13.71 6.87 0.56
CA VAL A 48 12.46 7.64 0.37
C VAL A 48 12.04 7.58 -1.09
N ASN A 49 12.96 7.80 -2.01
CA ASN A 49 12.72 7.77 -3.46
C ASN A 49 12.22 6.41 -3.96
N ASP A 50 12.66 5.33 -3.31
CA ASP A 50 12.29 3.95 -3.62
C ASP A 50 11.01 3.45 -2.89
N MET A 51 10.43 4.26 -1.99
CA MET A 51 9.15 3.89 -1.36
C MET A 51 8.09 3.65 -2.42
N LYS A 52 7.33 2.56 -2.26
CA LYS A 52 6.28 2.17 -3.22
C LYS A 52 4.91 2.71 -2.85
N TRP A 53 4.72 3.09 -1.60
CA TRP A 53 3.45 3.59 -1.10
C TRP A 53 3.63 4.61 0.00
N LEU A 54 2.65 5.51 0.12
CA LEU A 54 2.49 6.44 1.22
C LEU A 54 1.14 6.23 1.91
N ASP A 55 1.12 6.34 3.23
CA ASP A 55 -0.08 6.43 4.04
C ASP A 55 -0.18 7.78 4.72
N ARG A 56 -1.25 7.99 5.52
CA ARG A 56 -1.45 9.22 6.27
C ARG A 56 -0.25 9.62 7.15
N HIS A 57 0.43 8.65 7.77
CA HIS A 57 1.55 8.93 8.65
C HIS A 57 2.78 9.36 7.84
N LEU A 58 3.10 8.64 6.77
CA LEU A 58 4.19 8.99 5.87
C LEU A 58 3.96 10.34 5.19
N CYS A 59 2.75 10.63 4.71
CA CYS A 59 2.42 11.95 4.15
C CYS A 59 2.60 13.06 5.18
N ARG A 60 2.29 12.84 6.47
CA ARG A 60 2.52 13.85 7.52
C ARG A 60 3.99 14.10 7.79
N LEU A 61 4.83 13.06 7.74
CA LEU A 61 6.27 13.20 7.93
C LEU A 61 6.93 13.85 6.72
N LEU A 62 6.55 13.45 5.50
CA LEU A 62 7.28 13.79 4.29
C LEU A 62 6.72 15.01 3.55
N LEU A 63 5.45 15.36 3.73
CA LEU A 63 4.74 16.34 2.88
C LEU A 63 4.18 17.55 3.63
N ARG A 64 4.38 17.68 4.96
CA ARG A 64 3.71 18.72 5.78
C ARG A 64 4.43 20.09 5.83
N GLY A 65 5.54 20.27 5.12
CA GLY A 65 5.94 21.61 4.63
C GLY A 65 7.08 22.36 5.31
N ASP A 66 7.73 21.84 6.37
CA ASP A 66 8.85 22.56 7.00
C ASP A 66 10.20 22.00 6.55
N ALA A 67 10.93 22.77 5.72
CA ALA A 67 12.20 22.38 5.11
C ALA A 67 13.28 21.97 6.13
N GLU A 68 13.28 22.60 7.32
CA GLU A 68 14.23 22.33 8.41
C GLU A 68 13.96 21.02 9.17
N SER A 69 12.78 20.41 9.00
CA SER A 69 12.43 19.12 9.61
C SER A 69 12.72 17.91 8.70
N SER A 70 13.30 18.14 7.51
CA SER A 70 13.27 17.18 6.40
C SER A 70 14.09 15.91 6.64
N THR A 71 15.34 16.01 7.15
CA THR A 71 16.19 14.82 7.33
C THR A 71 15.69 13.93 8.47
N ASN A 72 15.38 14.49 9.64
CA ASN A 72 14.86 13.70 10.76
C ASN A 72 13.51 13.07 10.41
N SER A 73 12.61 13.83 9.76
CA SER A 73 11.32 13.29 9.32
C SER A 73 11.49 12.17 8.28
N ALA A 74 12.47 12.29 7.37
CA ALA A 74 12.80 11.24 6.42
C ALA A 74 13.36 9.99 7.12
N VAL A 75 14.23 10.13 8.14
CA VAL A 75 14.69 9.00 8.97
C VAL A 75 13.52 8.28 9.62
N TYR A 76 12.60 9.02 10.26
CA TYR A 76 11.42 8.44 10.88
C TYR A 76 10.50 7.77 9.87
N ALA A 77 10.32 8.37 8.70
CA ALA A 77 9.51 7.82 7.62
C ALA A 77 10.09 6.50 7.10
N VAL A 78 11.40 6.45 6.81
CA VAL A 78 12.10 5.24 6.37
C VAL A 78 12.00 4.14 7.43
N ARG A 79 12.20 4.47 8.72
CA ARG A 79 12.06 3.51 9.81
C ARG A 79 10.63 2.97 9.92
N TYR A 80 9.63 3.83 9.81
CA TYR A 80 8.21 3.43 9.84
C TYR A 80 7.87 2.52 8.65
N TYR A 81 8.23 2.92 7.43
CA TYR A 81 7.98 2.18 6.20
C TYR A 81 8.60 0.78 6.28
N ASN A 82 9.89 0.69 6.60
CA ASN A 82 10.59 -0.59 6.74
C ASN A 82 9.99 -1.47 7.84
N LYS A 83 9.57 -0.88 8.96
CA LYS A 83 8.88 -1.63 10.03
C LYS A 83 7.57 -2.23 9.53
N LYS A 84 6.77 -1.48 8.76
CA LYS A 84 5.49 -1.94 8.19
C LYS A 84 5.70 -3.04 7.15
N GLU A 85 6.61 -2.83 6.21
CA GLU A 85 6.98 -3.81 5.18
C GLU A 85 7.49 -5.11 5.79
N ASN A 86 8.43 -5.02 6.73
CA ASN A 86 8.94 -6.19 7.44
C ASN A 86 7.83 -6.88 8.22
N PHE A 87 6.97 -6.14 8.94
CA PHE A 87 5.87 -6.75 9.68
C PHE A 87 4.93 -7.55 8.76
N LEU A 88 4.53 -6.99 7.62
CA LEU A 88 3.66 -7.67 6.66
C LEU A 88 4.33 -8.89 6.03
N ARG A 89 5.63 -8.79 5.72
CA ARG A 89 6.42 -9.93 5.24
C ARG A 89 6.47 -11.06 6.27
N HIS A 90 6.74 -10.77 7.54
CA HIS A 90 6.73 -11.78 8.59
C HIS A 90 5.33 -12.35 8.82
N PHE A 91 4.29 -11.52 8.70
CA PHE A 91 2.91 -11.96 8.79
C PHE A 91 2.55 -12.95 7.66
N ALA A 92 2.98 -12.69 6.43
CA ALA A 92 2.78 -13.59 5.29
C ALA A 92 3.43 -14.97 5.47
N LEU A 93 4.57 -15.04 6.17
CA LEU A 93 5.32 -16.28 6.45
C LEU A 93 4.81 -17.05 7.68
N ARG A 94 3.92 -16.45 8.48
CA ARG A 94 3.49 -17.06 9.74
C ARG A 94 2.61 -18.28 9.47
N ARG A 95 2.96 -19.42 10.08
CA ARG A 95 2.08 -20.60 10.15
C ARG A 95 0.79 -20.24 10.89
N SER A 96 -0.33 -20.39 10.21
CA SER A 96 -1.65 -20.23 10.82
C SER A 96 -2.35 -21.57 10.85
N SER A 97 -2.82 -21.98 12.02
CA SER A 97 -3.33 -23.33 12.24
C SER A 97 -4.79 -23.54 11.80
N LYS A 98 -5.53 -22.47 11.46
CA LYS A 98 -6.95 -22.51 11.08
C LYS A 98 -7.36 -21.30 10.23
N VAL A 99 -6.89 -21.21 8.99
CA VAL A 99 -7.38 -20.16 8.06
C VAL A 99 -8.27 -20.83 7.04
N GLU A 100 -9.57 -20.59 7.15
CA GLU A 100 -10.51 -20.90 6.09
C GLU A 100 -10.16 -20.10 4.84
N GLN A 101 -10.50 -20.63 3.67
CA GLN A 101 -10.34 -19.90 2.42
C GLN A 101 -11.14 -18.60 2.50
N VAL A 102 -10.45 -17.47 2.36
CA VAL A 102 -11.08 -16.15 2.40
C VAL A 102 -11.27 -15.65 0.98
N THR A 103 -12.49 -15.26 0.64
CA THR A 103 -12.77 -14.48 -0.56
C THR A 103 -12.63 -13.00 -0.24
N MET A 104 -11.97 -12.25 -1.12
CA MET A 104 -11.86 -10.81 -1.03
C MET A 104 -12.38 -10.13 -2.29
N ASN A 105 -13.20 -9.11 -2.10
CA ASN A 105 -13.82 -8.36 -3.18
C ASN A 105 -13.01 -7.09 -3.47
N PHE A 106 -12.56 -6.93 -4.71
CA PHE A 106 -11.80 -5.77 -5.15
C PHE A 106 -12.54 -5.03 -6.25
N ALA A 107 -12.56 -3.72 -6.15
CA ALA A 107 -12.95 -2.80 -7.20
C ALA A 107 -11.68 -2.22 -7.83
N ILE A 108 -11.51 -2.34 -9.15
CA ILE A 108 -10.39 -1.70 -9.86
C ILE A 108 -10.98 -0.85 -10.99
N THR A 109 -10.75 0.46 -10.92
CA THR A 109 -11.31 1.42 -11.89
C THR A 109 -10.36 2.60 -12.06
N THR A 110 -10.59 3.47 -13.05
CA THR A 110 -9.82 4.70 -13.19
C THR A 110 -10.53 5.90 -12.55
N LEU A 111 -9.79 6.97 -12.25
CA LEU A 111 -10.36 8.20 -11.67
C LEU A 111 -11.29 8.95 -12.64
N CYS A 112 -10.90 9.09 -13.91
CA CYS A 112 -11.58 9.92 -14.93
C CYS A 112 -12.99 9.45 -15.32
N HIS A 113 -13.37 8.24 -14.90
CA HIS A 113 -14.67 7.64 -15.24
C HIS A 113 -15.63 7.53 -14.06
N CYS A 114 -15.28 8.11 -12.89
CA CYS A 114 -16.20 8.17 -11.76
C CYS A 114 -17.51 8.90 -12.13
N SER A 115 -17.44 9.96 -12.94
CA SER A 115 -18.63 10.68 -13.46
C SER A 115 -19.39 9.89 -14.53
N GLN A 116 -18.69 9.02 -15.28
CA GLN A 116 -19.25 8.19 -16.36
C GLN A 116 -19.78 6.82 -15.88
N ARG A 117 -19.88 6.61 -14.57
CA ARG A 117 -20.37 5.40 -13.87
C ARG A 117 -21.66 4.78 -14.40
N HIS A 118 -22.43 5.52 -15.21
CA HIS A 118 -23.66 5.05 -15.80
C HIS A 118 -23.47 4.23 -17.10
N ARG A 119 -22.28 4.20 -17.71
CA ARG A 119 -22.04 3.53 -19.01
C ARG A 119 -20.99 2.42 -19.00
N ASN A 120 -20.26 2.25 -17.90
CA ASN A 120 -19.10 1.36 -17.91
C ASN A 120 -19.51 -0.10 -17.77
N ARG A 121 -19.06 -0.91 -18.72
CA ARG A 121 -19.03 -2.37 -18.61
C ARG A 121 -17.94 -2.74 -17.61
N ILE A 122 -18.26 -3.69 -16.75
CA ILE A 122 -17.33 -4.23 -15.77
C ILE A 122 -17.08 -5.68 -16.15
N VAL A 123 -15.83 -6.10 -16.02
CA VAL A 123 -15.44 -7.49 -16.15
C VAL A 123 -15.05 -7.99 -14.77
N ARG A 124 -15.68 -9.08 -14.34
CA ARG A 124 -15.33 -9.77 -13.11
C ARG A 124 -14.33 -10.88 -13.40
N TYR A 125 -13.23 -10.85 -12.69
CA TYR A 125 -12.23 -11.90 -12.71
C TYR A 125 -12.17 -12.61 -11.37
N PHE A 126 -11.91 -13.91 -11.43
CA PHE A 126 -11.65 -14.75 -10.27
C PHE A 126 -10.23 -15.28 -10.34
N TYR A 127 -9.46 -15.03 -9.29
CA TYR A 127 -8.08 -15.47 -9.17
C TYR A 127 -7.83 -16.11 -7.82
N GLU A 128 -6.88 -17.03 -7.76
CA GLU A 128 -6.27 -17.48 -6.52
C GLU A 128 -4.92 -16.78 -6.34
N LEU A 129 -4.72 -16.17 -5.18
CA LEU A 129 -3.45 -15.52 -4.84
C LEU A 129 -2.91 -16.11 -3.52
N PRO A 130 -1.72 -16.72 -3.50
CA PRO A 130 -1.11 -17.24 -2.28
C PRO A 130 -0.59 -16.10 -1.41
N VAL A 131 -1.47 -15.52 -0.60
CA VAL A 131 -1.15 -14.36 0.26
C VAL A 131 -0.39 -14.77 1.53
N LEU A 132 -0.72 -15.93 2.10
CA LEU A 132 -0.08 -16.47 3.30
C LEU A 132 0.57 -17.81 2.94
N GLN A 133 1.83 -18.02 3.34
CA GLN A 133 2.61 -19.21 2.96
C GLN A 133 2.00 -20.53 3.47
N SER A 134 1.28 -20.50 4.58
CA SER A 134 0.74 -21.70 5.25
C SER A 134 -0.78 -21.77 5.23
N ALA A 135 -1.45 -20.98 4.39
CA ALA A 135 -2.91 -21.00 4.25
C ALA A 135 -3.30 -21.38 2.81
N PRO A 136 -4.56 -21.82 2.60
CA PRO A 136 -5.10 -21.91 1.25
C PRO A 136 -4.99 -20.57 0.52
N PRO A 137 -4.84 -20.58 -0.83
CA PRO A 137 -4.83 -19.35 -1.62
C PRO A 137 -6.08 -18.50 -1.35
N THR A 138 -5.88 -17.18 -1.27
CA THR A 138 -6.99 -16.22 -1.13
C THR A 138 -7.68 -16.08 -2.48
N VAL A 139 -9.00 -16.21 -2.49
CA VAL A 139 -9.79 -16.02 -3.71
C VAL A 139 -10.05 -14.53 -3.88
N LEU A 140 -9.58 -13.98 -4.99
CA LEU A 140 -9.82 -12.59 -5.37
C LEU A 140 -10.96 -12.52 -6.38
N ARG A 141 -12.00 -11.76 -6.03
CA ARG A 141 -13.04 -11.33 -6.95
C ARG A 141 -12.75 -9.90 -7.38
N LEU A 142 -12.22 -9.71 -8.58
CA LEU A 142 -11.84 -8.40 -9.10
C LEU A 142 -12.91 -7.90 -10.05
N ASP A 143 -13.61 -6.84 -9.68
CA ASP A 143 -14.48 -6.09 -10.58
C ASP A 143 -13.66 -4.97 -11.24
N VAL A 144 -13.30 -5.17 -12.49
CA VAL A 144 -12.39 -4.32 -13.26
C VAL A 144 -13.16 -3.57 -14.33
N SER A 145 -13.01 -2.26 -14.36
CA SER A 145 -13.61 -1.41 -15.39
C SER A 145 -12.85 -1.58 -16.73
N LEU A 146 -13.58 -1.66 -17.85
CA LEU A 146 -13.00 -1.96 -19.19
C LEU A 146 -11.96 -0.95 -19.71
N ASP A 147 -11.95 0.25 -19.15
CA ASP A 147 -11.01 1.33 -19.46
C ASP A 147 -9.60 1.07 -18.94
N ILE A 148 -9.41 0.09 -18.05
CA ILE A 148 -8.08 -0.36 -17.64
C ILE A 148 -7.51 -1.23 -18.76
N LEU A 149 -6.89 -0.55 -19.72
CA LEU A 149 -6.30 -1.16 -20.91
C LEU A 149 -5.29 -2.24 -20.52
N ASN A 150 -5.34 -3.36 -21.24
CA ASN A 150 -4.42 -4.49 -21.06
C ASN A 150 -4.39 -5.06 -19.63
N PHE A 151 -5.43 -4.86 -18.82
CA PHE A 151 -5.48 -5.40 -17.46
C PHE A 151 -5.12 -6.89 -17.39
N PRO A 152 -5.70 -7.80 -18.19
CA PRO A 152 -5.35 -9.22 -18.12
C PRO A 152 -3.87 -9.47 -18.39
N HIS A 153 -3.31 -8.81 -19.40
CA HIS A 153 -1.91 -9.00 -19.77
C HIS A 153 -0.94 -8.55 -18.66
N LEU A 154 -1.19 -7.36 -18.09
CA LEU A 154 -0.39 -6.84 -16.98
C LEU A 154 -0.57 -7.67 -15.71
N TRP A 155 -1.81 -8.08 -15.43
CA TRP A 155 -2.14 -8.86 -14.25
C TRP A 155 -1.52 -10.25 -14.31
N ASP A 156 -1.71 -10.99 -15.41
CA ASP A 156 -1.25 -12.38 -15.54
C ASP A 156 0.27 -12.49 -15.44
N GLN A 157 1.01 -11.51 -16.00
CA GLN A 157 2.47 -11.44 -15.88
C GLN A 157 2.93 -11.42 -14.40
N PHE A 158 2.33 -10.56 -13.59
CA PHE A 158 2.69 -10.45 -12.17
C PHE A 158 2.06 -11.54 -11.31
N LEU A 159 0.88 -12.04 -11.69
CA LEU A 159 0.17 -13.10 -10.99
C LEU A 159 0.99 -14.39 -10.99
N TRP A 160 1.51 -14.76 -12.16
CA TRP A 160 2.38 -15.93 -12.30
C TRP A 160 3.62 -15.83 -11.41
N THR A 161 4.24 -14.65 -11.37
CA THR A 161 5.41 -14.37 -10.52
C THR A 161 5.08 -14.50 -9.03
N ALA A 162 3.84 -14.18 -8.65
CA ALA A 162 3.33 -14.36 -7.29
C ALA A 162 2.84 -15.78 -6.99
N GLY A 163 2.91 -16.71 -7.95
CA GLY A 163 2.39 -18.08 -7.81
C GLY A 163 0.86 -18.15 -7.78
N GLY A 164 0.17 -17.14 -8.30
CA GLY A 164 -1.28 -17.12 -8.39
C GLY A 164 -1.82 -17.84 -9.63
N THR A 165 -3.11 -18.14 -9.60
CA THR A 165 -3.80 -18.93 -10.63
C THR A 165 -5.06 -18.20 -11.10
N PHE A 166 -5.30 -18.17 -12.42
CA PHE A 166 -6.57 -17.72 -12.99
C PHE A 166 -7.63 -18.81 -12.89
N LEU A 167 -8.81 -18.45 -12.38
CA LEU A 167 -9.94 -19.38 -12.26
C LEU A 167 -10.95 -19.16 -13.38
N SER A 168 -11.49 -17.95 -13.50
CA SER A 168 -12.55 -17.64 -14.46
C SER A 168 -12.73 -16.13 -14.68
N LYS A 169 -13.46 -15.80 -15.75
CA LYS A 169 -13.87 -14.43 -16.12
C LYS A 169 -15.35 -14.41 -16.46
N ILE A 170 -16.06 -13.38 -16.00
CA ILE A 170 -17.46 -13.11 -16.31
C ILE A 170 -17.58 -11.65 -16.75
N GLU A 171 -18.08 -11.39 -17.96
CA GLU A 171 -18.39 -10.04 -18.42
C GLU A 171 -19.88 -9.75 -18.23
N TYR A 172 -20.22 -8.61 -17.63
CA TYR A 172 -21.62 -8.17 -17.50
C TYR A 172 -21.78 -6.74 -17.99
N SER A 173 -22.80 -6.52 -18.81
CA SER A 173 -23.16 -5.21 -19.34
C SER A 173 -24.43 -4.71 -18.65
N LYS A 174 -24.41 -3.45 -18.20
CA LYS A 174 -25.48 -2.84 -17.39
C LYS A 174 -26.82 -2.65 -18.13
N LYS A 175 -26.93 -3.09 -19.39
CA LYS A 175 -28.10 -2.80 -20.25
C LYS A 175 -29.38 -3.54 -19.85
N ASP A 176 -29.31 -4.58 -19.01
CA ASP A 176 -30.47 -5.45 -18.74
C ASP A 176 -31.13 -5.27 -17.36
N ALA A 177 -30.60 -4.42 -16.48
CA ALA A 177 -31.16 -4.21 -15.15
C ALA A 177 -32.05 -2.95 -15.12
N ARG A 178 -33.38 -3.14 -15.10
CA ARG A 178 -34.38 -2.08 -14.79
C ARG A 178 -34.23 -1.45 -13.40
N GLY A 179 -33.22 -1.83 -12.63
CA GLY A 179 -32.88 -1.25 -11.33
C GLY A 179 -31.37 -1.17 -11.16
N GLY A 180 -30.68 -0.57 -12.14
CA GLY A 180 -29.23 -0.53 -12.27
C GLY A 180 -28.51 -0.46 -10.92
N GLU A 181 -27.97 -1.61 -10.50
CA GLU A 181 -27.10 -1.69 -9.33
C GLU A 181 -25.95 -0.71 -9.57
N THR A 182 -26.01 0.38 -8.83
CA THR A 182 -24.86 1.27 -8.71
C THR A 182 -23.87 0.45 -7.92
N MET A 183 -22.64 0.31 -8.44
CA MET A 183 -21.57 -0.39 -7.74
C MET A 183 -21.49 0.14 -6.31
N LEU A 184 -22.01 -0.63 -5.36
CA LEU A 184 -22.04 -0.23 -3.96
C LEU A 184 -20.64 -0.50 -3.45
N LEU A 185 -19.80 0.55 -3.46
CA LEU A 185 -18.41 0.41 -3.05
C LEU A 185 -18.31 -0.25 -1.68
N SER A 186 -19.29 -0.07 -0.79
CA SER A 186 -19.43 -0.71 0.53
C SER A 186 -19.35 -2.25 0.54
N GLU A 187 -19.61 -2.93 -0.58
CA GLU A 187 -19.53 -4.39 -0.69
C GLU A 187 -18.10 -4.91 -0.93
N TYR A 188 -17.18 -4.02 -1.30
CA TYR A 188 -15.81 -4.36 -1.60
C TYR A 188 -14.95 -4.29 -0.34
N ASP A 189 -13.93 -5.14 -0.27
CA ASP A 189 -12.92 -5.06 0.79
C ASP A 189 -11.82 -4.06 0.44
N CYS A 190 -11.56 -3.90 -0.86
CA CYS A 190 -10.56 -2.98 -1.39
C CYS A 190 -11.09 -2.26 -2.63
N ALA A 191 -10.80 -0.97 -2.75
CA ALA A 191 -11.03 -0.20 -3.95
C ALA A 191 -9.72 0.44 -4.42
N ILE A 192 -9.27 0.06 -5.61
CA ILE A 192 -8.07 0.54 -6.28
C ILE A 192 -8.50 1.46 -7.41
N PHE A 193 -8.06 2.70 -7.35
CA PHE A 193 -8.28 3.68 -8.39
C PHE A 193 -6.97 3.98 -9.11
N ASP A 194 -6.92 3.66 -10.40
CA ASP A 194 -5.84 4.07 -11.27
C ASP A 194 -6.04 5.52 -11.72
N ALA A 195 -5.02 6.32 -11.47
CA ALA A 195 -5.04 7.75 -11.59
C ALA A 195 -4.18 8.17 -12.78
N ASP A 196 -4.80 8.23 -13.96
CA ASP A 196 -4.22 8.91 -15.11
C ASP A 196 -4.62 10.40 -15.04
N TYR A 197 -3.68 11.27 -14.64
CA TYR A 197 -4.01 12.63 -14.22
C TYR A 197 -4.16 13.59 -15.41
N TRP A 198 -5.43 13.87 -15.74
CA TRP A 198 -5.96 15.11 -16.35
C TRP A 198 -7.33 15.43 -15.73
N ALA A 199 -7.45 15.22 -14.41
CA ALA A 199 -8.72 15.32 -13.69
C ALA A 199 -9.32 16.73 -13.83
N SER A 200 -10.50 16.79 -14.43
CA SER A 200 -11.35 17.97 -14.40
C SER A 200 -11.82 18.23 -12.97
N ASP A 201 -12.31 19.44 -12.68
CA ASP A 201 -12.94 19.72 -11.37
C ASP A 201 -14.08 18.74 -11.06
N ALA A 202 -14.81 18.28 -12.10
CA ALA A 202 -15.85 17.27 -11.97
C ALA A 202 -15.31 15.89 -11.52
N ASP A 203 -14.10 15.52 -11.94
CA ASP A 203 -13.45 14.30 -11.47
C ASP A 203 -13.09 14.43 -9.99
N HIS A 204 -12.54 15.58 -9.56
CA HIS A 204 -12.28 15.84 -8.15
C HIS A 204 -13.55 15.79 -7.28
N GLU A 205 -14.67 16.35 -7.76
CA GLU A 205 -15.95 16.27 -7.07
C GLU A 205 -16.42 14.81 -6.93
N CYS A 206 -16.37 14.03 -8.02
CA CYS A 206 -16.77 12.63 -7.97
C CYS A 206 -15.90 11.80 -7.02
N LEU A 207 -14.60 12.08 -6.99
CA LEU A 207 -13.66 11.44 -6.07
C LEU A 207 -13.93 11.84 -4.62
N ASN A 208 -14.31 13.08 -4.35
CA ASN A 208 -14.73 13.48 -3.01
C ASN A 208 -16.02 12.78 -2.57
N LEU A 209 -16.93 12.47 -3.49
CA LEU A 209 -18.12 11.66 -3.18
C LEU A 209 -17.76 10.23 -2.74
N LEU A 210 -16.64 9.66 -3.19
CA LEU A 210 -16.15 8.36 -2.69
C LEU A 210 -15.96 8.37 -1.18
N GLY A 211 -15.51 9.50 -0.62
CA GLY A 211 -15.29 9.63 0.82
C GLY A 211 -16.56 9.42 1.64
N ASN A 212 -17.75 9.60 1.06
CA ASN A 212 -19.04 9.38 1.73
C ASN A 212 -19.48 7.91 1.68
N ILE A 213 -18.91 7.11 0.76
CA ILE A 213 -19.33 5.72 0.50
C ILE A 213 -18.33 4.73 1.10
N LEU A 214 -17.05 5.13 1.17
CA LEU A 214 -16.00 4.29 1.72
C LEU A 214 -16.15 4.13 3.24
N THR A 215 -15.99 2.89 3.71
CA THR A 215 -16.10 2.55 5.13
C THR A 215 -14.72 2.31 5.76
N SER A 216 -14.64 2.41 7.09
CA SER A 216 -13.42 2.11 7.85
C SER A 216 -13.01 0.63 7.81
N ARG A 217 -13.80 -0.25 7.20
CA ARG A 217 -13.44 -1.66 6.98
C ARG A 217 -12.68 -1.86 5.68
N GLN A 218 -12.78 -0.93 4.76
CA GLN A 218 -12.22 -1.04 3.41
C GLN A 218 -10.78 -0.54 3.36
N THR A 219 -10.03 -1.04 2.39
CA THR A 219 -8.77 -0.43 1.95
C THR A 219 -9.04 0.40 0.71
N PHE A 220 -8.66 1.66 0.72
CA PHE A 220 -8.70 2.54 -0.43
C PHE A 220 -7.28 2.72 -0.98
N VAL A 221 -7.07 2.50 -2.27
CA VAL A 221 -5.77 2.72 -2.91
C VAL A 221 -5.96 3.64 -4.09
N VAL A 222 -5.15 4.69 -4.16
CA VAL A 222 -4.95 5.44 -5.39
C VAL A 222 -3.58 5.07 -5.92
N ALA A 223 -3.51 4.66 -7.18
CA ALA A 223 -2.27 4.29 -7.82
C ALA A 223 -2.16 4.97 -9.19
N GLY A 224 -0.95 5.06 -9.74
CA GLY A 224 -0.75 5.66 -11.06
C GLY A 224 0.72 5.71 -11.43
N SER A 225 1.02 5.67 -12.73
CA SER A 225 2.38 5.72 -13.25
C SER A 225 2.86 7.12 -13.62
N MET A 226 1.95 8.09 -13.76
CA MET A 226 2.20 9.48 -14.19
C MET A 226 3.23 9.62 -15.32
N ALA A 227 3.22 8.67 -16.26
CA ALA A 227 4.23 8.54 -17.31
C ALA A 227 4.33 9.76 -18.24
N ARG A 228 3.30 10.62 -18.26
CA ARG A 228 3.24 11.84 -19.10
C ARG A 228 3.91 13.06 -18.46
N ILE A 229 4.27 13.00 -17.18
CA ILE A 229 4.89 14.10 -16.45
C ILE A 229 6.42 13.89 -16.46
N SER A 230 7.13 14.70 -17.26
CA SER A 230 8.54 14.48 -17.61
C SER A 230 9.55 14.76 -16.50
N ASP A 231 9.14 15.38 -15.40
CA ASP A 231 9.99 15.76 -14.25
C ASP A 231 9.93 14.78 -13.06
N LEU A 232 9.19 13.67 -13.17
CA LEU A 232 9.09 12.67 -12.09
C LEU A 232 10.20 11.64 -12.19
N THR A 233 11.24 11.83 -11.37
CA THR A 233 12.44 10.98 -11.39
C THR A 233 12.40 9.81 -10.41
N SER A 234 11.50 9.83 -9.44
CA SER A 234 11.37 8.81 -8.39
C SER A 234 9.91 8.38 -8.13
N ASN A 235 9.72 7.24 -7.45
CA ASN A 235 8.38 6.83 -6.99
C ASN A 235 7.83 7.87 -6.00
N PHE A 236 8.68 8.45 -5.15
CA PHE A 236 8.27 9.48 -4.21
C PHE A 236 7.76 10.76 -4.91
N ASP A 237 8.45 11.24 -5.94
CA ASP A 237 7.99 12.41 -6.72
C ASP A 237 6.59 12.14 -7.29
N CYS A 238 6.39 10.92 -7.82
CA CYS A 238 5.09 10.49 -8.31
C CYS A 238 4.03 10.49 -7.19
N MET A 239 4.26 9.82 -6.07
CA MET A 239 3.29 9.79 -4.98
C MET A 239 3.01 11.19 -4.38
N LYS A 240 4.04 12.05 -4.28
CA LYS A 240 3.90 13.44 -3.84
C LYS A 240 3.01 14.23 -4.78
N ARG A 241 3.24 14.12 -6.09
CA ARG A 241 2.43 14.80 -7.10
C ARG A 241 0.99 14.27 -7.10
N MET A 242 0.78 12.96 -6.95
CA MET A 242 -0.57 12.37 -6.78
C MET A 242 -1.28 12.95 -5.55
N PHE A 243 -0.59 12.98 -4.41
CA PHE A 243 -1.14 13.54 -3.17
C PHE A 243 -1.57 15.00 -3.35
N GLN A 244 -0.74 15.81 -4.00
CA GLN A 244 -1.04 17.22 -4.26
C GLN A 244 -2.21 17.40 -5.20
N THR A 245 -2.25 16.67 -6.32
CA THR A 245 -3.33 16.78 -7.31
C THR A 245 -4.68 16.39 -6.72
N LEU A 246 -4.72 15.38 -5.85
CA LEU A 246 -5.97 14.99 -5.17
C LEU A 246 -6.47 16.02 -4.13
N GLY A 247 -5.72 17.09 -3.84
CA GLY A 247 -6.05 18.07 -2.80
C GLY A 247 -5.44 17.77 -1.43
N GLY A 248 -4.48 16.84 -1.37
CA GLY A 248 -3.74 16.49 -0.16
C GLY A 248 -4.66 16.08 0.99
N PHE A 249 -4.40 16.59 2.20
CA PHE A 249 -5.24 16.29 3.37
C PHE A 249 -6.67 16.84 3.30
N ARG A 250 -6.99 17.71 2.33
CA ARG A 250 -8.36 18.19 2.10
C ARG A 250 -9.19 17.21 1.28
N PHE A 251 -8.55 16.25 0.61
CA PHE A 251 -9.23 15.18 -0.11
C PHE A 251 -10.09 14.35 0.86
N ARG A 252 -11.40 14.23 0.62
CA ARG A 252 -12.33 13.59 1.57
C ARG A 252 -11.94 12.15 1.91
N PRO A 253 -11.60 11.26 0.95
CA PRO A 253 -11.12 9.92 1.30
C PRO A 253 -9.91 9.91 2.24
N PHE A 254 -8.98 10.86 2.10
CA PHE A 254 -7.79 10.92 2.96
C PHE A 254 -8.07 11.44 4.37
N SER A 255 -9.02 12.37 4.49
CA SER A 255 -9.44 12.91 5.78
C SER A 255 -10.35 11.93 6.55
N ALA A 256 -11.32 11.30 5.87
CA ALA A 256 -12.30 10.39 6.44
C ALA A 256 -11.71 9.02 6.85
N LEU A 257 -10.84 8.42 6.02
CA LEU A 257 -10.27 7.10 6.28
C LEU A 257 -8.91 7.22 6.98
N HIS A 258 -8.89 7.42 8.31
CA HIS A 258 -7.65 7.75 9.02
C HIS A 258 -6.46 6.80 8.76
N THR A 259 -6.68 5.51 8.58
CA THR A 259 -5.60 4.50 8.44
C THR A 259 -5.66 3.64 7.19
N ASN A 260 -6.78 3.67 6.46
CA ASN A 260 -7.07 2.66 5.45
C ASN A 260 -7.02 3.19 4.02
N TRP A 261 -6.18 4.19 3.78
CA TRP A 261 -5.84 4.57 2.43
C TRP A 261 -4.35 4.49 2.17
N ARG A 262 -4.00 4.26 0.90
CA ARG A 262 -2.63 4.30 0.39
C ARG A 262 -2.59 5.06 -0.93
N ILE A 263 -1.54 5.85 -1.12
CA ILE A 263 -1.09 6.28 -2.44
C ILE A 263 -0.01 5.31 -2.84
N TRP A 264 -0.09 4.72 -4.03
CA TRP A 264 0.84 3.70 -4.48
C TRP A 264 1.49 4.09 -5.80
N CYS A 265 2.80 4.11 -5.83
CA CYS A 265 3.57 4.17 -7.07
C CYS A 265 4.65 3.11 -7.02
N ASN A 266 4.53 2.10 -7.87
CA ASN A 266 5.63 1.17 -8.10
C ASN A 266 5.94 1.15 -9.59
N ARG A 267 6.79 2.08 -10.03
CA ARG A 267 7.32 2.08 -11.39
C ARG A 267 8.30 0.91 -11.52
N HIS A 268 7.92 -0.13 -12.25
CA HIS A 268 8.86 -1.21 -12.57
C HIS A 268 9.84 -0.74 -13.65
N GLN A 269 11.14 -0.65 -13.31
CA GLN A 269 12.29 -0.60 -14.22
C GLN A 269 12.00 0.09 -15.58
N ASN A 270 11.71 1.40 -15.54
CA ASN A 270 11.48 2.25 -16.72
C ASN A 270 10.22 2.00 -17.56
N ASN A 271 9.48 0.90 -17.37
CA ASN A 271 8.32 0.56 -18.21
C ASN A 271 7.01 1.24 -17.80
N SER A 272 7.01 2.06 -16.74
CA SER A 272 5.82 2.77 -16.26
C SER A 272 4.60 1.86 -16.02
N THR A 273 4.83 0.56 -15.84
CA THR A 273 3.78 -0.41 -15.52
C THR A 273 3.62 -0.50 -14.02
N LEU A 274 2.36 -0.39 -13.57
CA LEU A 274 1.99 -0.53 -12.17
C LEU A 274 1.77 -2.01 -11.85
N ASN A 275 2.47 -2.53 -10.84
CA ASN A 275 2.25 -3.89 -10.36
C ASN A 275 0.98 -3.96 -9.47
N LEU A 276 -0.18 -4.08 -10.11
CA LEU A 276 -1.48 -4.21 -9.43
C LEU A 276 -1.58 -5.47 -8.55
N VAL A 277 -0.85 -6.54 -8.89
CA VAL A 277 -0.81 -7.77 -8.08
C VAL A 277 -0.11 -7.52 -6.75
N GLU A 278 0.98 -6.74 -6.73
CA GLU A 278 1.64 -6.35 -5.48
C GLU A 278 0.71 -5.53 -4.58
N ILE A 279 -0.05 -4.58 -5.16
CA ILE A 279 -1.05 -3.80 -4.44
C ILE A 279 -2.13 -4.73 -3.85
N ALA A 280 -2.66 -5.64 -4.65
CA ALA A 280 -3.69 -6.58 -4.22
C ALA A 280 -3.18 -7.52 -3.12
N HIS A 281 -1.98 -8.06 -3.27
CA HIS A 281 -1.33 -8.90 -2.27
C HIS A 281 -1.17 -8.16 -0.94
N TRP A 282 -0.65 -6.93 -0.98
CA TRP A 282 -0.49 -6.09 0.20
C TRP A 282 -1.84 -5.80 0.87
N ALA A 283 -2.86 -5.42 0.07
CA ALA A 283 -4.20 -5.14 0.58
C ALA A 283 -4.81 -6.36 1.25
N CYS A 284 -4.62 -7.56 0.69
CA CYS A 284 -5.08 -8.81 1.30
C CYS A 284 -4.42 -9.06 2.66
N LEU A 285 -3.12 -8.83 2.79
CA LEU A 285 -2.43 -8.96 4.08
C LEU A 285 -2.99 -7.98 5.11
N ASP A 286 -3.18 -6.71 4.74
CA ASP A 286 -3.72 -5.69 5.63
C ASP A 286 -5.16 -6.00 6.08
N ILE A 287 -6.03 -6.40 5.14
CA ILE A 287 -7.42 -6.79 5.41
C ILE A 287 -7.46 -8.02 6.34
N THR A 288 -6.67 -9.05 6.04
CA THR A 288 -6.58 -10.27 6.87
C THR A 288 -6.11 -9.95 8.28
N LEU A 289 -5.08 -9.11 8.41
CA LEU A 289 -4.58 -8.67 9.70
C LEU A 289 -5.65 -7.91 10.50
N ARG A 290 -6.37 -6.98 9.86
CA ARG A 290 -7.46 -6.22 10.52
C ARG A 290 -8.60 -7.13 10.96
N ARG A 291 -9.03 -8.06 10.10
CA ARG A 291 -10.07 -9.05 10.42
C ARG A 291 -9.65 -9.90 11.63
N SER A 292 -8.40 -10.38 11.68
CA SER A 292 -7.88 -11.19 12.80
C SER A 292 -7.85 -10.46 14.16
N ARG A 293 -7.73 -9.12 14.14
CA ARG A 293 -7.76 -8.29 15.36
C ARG A 293 -9.20 -8.04 15.82
N GLY A 294 -10.13 -7.83 14.89
CA GLY A 294 -11.54 -7.63 15.21
C GLY A 294 -12.18 -8.84 15.90
N THR A 295 -11.80 -10.06 15.49
CA THR A 295 -12.33 -11.30 16.10
C THR A 295 -11.91 -11.47 17.56
N ARG A 296 -10.75 -10.92 17.96
CA ARG A 296 -10.26 -11.04 19.35
C ARG A 296 -11.06 -10.19 20.33
N THR A 297 -11.67 -9.10 19.87
CA THR A 297 -12.46 -8.22 20.75
C THR A 297 -13.88 -8.75 20.99
N GLN A 298 -14.35 -9.75 20.23
CA GLN A 298 -15.69 -10.33 20.36
C GLN A 298 -15.76 -11.63 21.18
N ILE A 299 -14.64 -12.24 21.57
CA ILE A 299 -14.61 -13.52 22.33
C ILE A 299 -14.50 -13.28 23.86
N CYS A 300 -14.63 -12.04 24.33
CA CYS A 300 -14.62 -11.71 25.76
C CYS A 300 -15.90 -10.97 26.19
N LEU A 301 -17.07 -11.47 25.78
CA LEU A 301 -18.37 -11.09 26.33
C LEU A 301 -19.19 -12.35 26.60
#